data_AF-A0A7J3IHU4-F1
#
_entry.id   AF-A0A7J3IHU4-F1
#
_cell.length_a   1.000
_cell.length_b   1.000
_cell.length_c   1.000
_cell.angle_alpha   90.00
_cell.angle_beta   90.00
_cell.angle_gamma   90.00
#
_symmetry.space_group_name_H-M   'P 1'
#
loop_
_entity.id
_entity.type
_entity.pdbx_description
1 polymer ?
#
loop_
_entity_poly.entity_id
_entity_poly.type
_entity_poly.pdbx_seq_one_letter_code
_entity_poly.pdbx_strand_id
1 'polypeptide(L)'
;MTPPASIQWANSISASPMNSTPHWILELRFNKPDLGAGPYWNFRLAVYDESTGELLSWPPTPRDVPDRYGFQDFRMEVVPEGLNIGATVLLSSFSVIVGSYTLRKRLERS
;
A
#
# COMPACT_ATOMS: atom_id res chain seq x y z
N MET A 1 -8.06 15.25 27.80
CA MET A 1 -8.29 14.19 26.81
C MET A 1 -7.03 14.08 25.97
N THR A 2 -6.26 13.01 26.15
CA THR A 2 -5.07 12.73 25.34
C THR A 2 -5.55 12.35 23.93
N PRO A 3 -5.05 12.99 22.84
CA PRO A 3 -5.44 12.59 21.50
C PRO A 3 -5.11 11.10 21.29
N PRO A 4 -6.05 10.29 20.77
CA PRO A 4 -5.86 8.85 20.70
C PRO A 4 -4.87 8.50 19.58
N ALA A 5 -3.75 7.87 19.95
CA ALA A 5 -2.66 7.41 19.09
C ALA A 5 -2.04 8.51 18.19
N SER A 6 -0.74 8.41 17.93
CA SER A 6 -0.04 9.34 17.04
C SER A 6 -0.48 9.11 15.58
N ILE A 7 -1.66 9.61 15.19
CA ILE A 7 -2.05 9.67 13.79
C ILE A 7 -1.13 10.69 13.13
N GLN A 8 -0.17 10.19 12.36
CA GLN A 8 0.69 11.03 11.54
C GLN A 8 -0.05 11.34 10.24
N TRP A 9 -0.18 12.64 9.95
CA TRP A 9 -0.81 13.16 8.75
C TRP A 9 0.29 13.55 7.78
N ALA A 10 0.37 12.87 6.63
CA ALA A 10 1.16 13.31 5.50
C ALA A 10 0.22 13.68 4.35
N ASN A 11 0.30 14.94 3.91
CA ASN A 11 -0.42 15.43 2.75
C ASN A 11 0.55 15.58 1.57
N SER A 12 0.26 14.92 0.46
CA SER A 12 0.95 15.18 -0.81
C SER A 12 -0.05 15.51 -1.90
N ILE A 13 0.33 16.45 -2.77
CA ILE A 13 -0.41 16.73 -4.00
C ILE A 13 0.18 15.85 -5.10
N SER A 14 -0.60 14.87 -5.56
CA SER A 14 -0.23 14.06 -6.71
C SER A 14 -0.81 14.71 -7.96
N ALA A 15 0.04 15.35 -8.75
CA ALA A 15 -0.30 15.81 -10.08
C ALA A 15 0.49 14.94 -11.08
N SER A 16 -0.20 14.07 -11.82
CA SER A 16 0.39 13.43 -13.00
C SER A 16 0.60 14.50 -14.08
N PRO A 17 1.76 14.51 -14.78
CA PRO A 17 2.02 15.46 -15.87
C PRO A 17 1.04 15.37 -17.04
N MET A 18 0.26 14.29 -17.16
CA MET A 18 -0.61 13.99 -18.30
C MET A 18 -2.10 13.99 -17.96
N ASN A 19 -2.63 15.04 -17.32
CA ASN A 19 -4.06 15.23 -17.05
C ASN A 19 -4.63 14.36 -15.91
N SER A 20 -4.18 14.60 -14.68
CA SER A 20 -4.97 14.24 -13.50
C SER A 20 -5.57 15.49 -12.88
N THR A 21 -6.87 15.47 -12.57
CA THR A 21 -7.47 16.42 -11.64
C THR A 21 -6.63 16.50 -10.35
N PRO A 22 -6.20 17.70 -9.91
CA PRO A 22 -5.48 17.85 -8.64
C PRO A 22 -6.28 17.22 -7.51
N HIS A 23 -5.66 16.31 -6.77
CA HIS A 23 -6.26 15.66 -5.63
C HIS A 23 -5.27 15.60 -4.47
N TRP A 24 -5.81 15.69 -3.26
CA TRP A 24 -5.05 15.49 -2.04
C TRP A 24 -4.98 14.00 -1.75
N ILE A 25 -3.78 13.49 -1.53
CA ILE A 25 -3.57 12.16 -0.97
C ILE A 25 -3.33 12.33 0.52
N LEU A 26 -4.16 11.64 1.30
CA LEU A 26 -4.01 11.56 2.74
C LEU A 26 -3.48 10.17 3.11
N GLU A 27 -2.29 10.14 3.71
CA GLU A 27 -1.73 8.93 4.29
C GLU A 27 -1.91 8.94 5.81
N LEU A 28 -2.51 7.86 6.34
CA LEU A 28 -2.74 7.67 7.76
C LEU A 28 -1.93 6.48 8.25
N ARG A 29 -1.09 6.71 9.26
CA ARG A 29 -0.36 5.65 9.95
C ARG A 29 -0.95 5.41 11.33
N PHE A 30 -1.36 4.17 11.57
CA PHE A 30 -1.89 3.72 12.85
C PHE A 30 -0.94 2.75 13.52
N ASN A 31 -0.73 2.92 14.81
CA ASN A 31 -0.07 1.91 15.64
C ASN A 31 -1.14 0.99 16.22
N LYS A 32 -1.21 -0.27 15.75
CA LYS A 32 -2.29 -1.21 16.10
C LYS A 32 -2.46 -1.46 17.61
N PRO A 33 -1.38 -1.63 18.41
CA PRO A 33 -1.50 -1.79 19.86
C PRO A 33 -2.18 -0.61 20.56
N ASP A 34 -1.92 0.62 20.09
CA ASP A 34 -2.49 1.84 20.69
C ASP A 34 -4.01 1.95 20.47
N LEU A 35 -4.52 1.23 19.47
CA LEU A 35 -5.95 1.14 19.14
C LEU A 35 -6.63 -0.08 19.77
N GLY A 36 -5.88 -0.93 20.50
CA GLY A 36 -6.38 -2.23 20.96
C GLY A 36 -6.80 -3.15 19.80
N ALA A 37 -6.31 -2.88 18.58
CA ALA A 37 -6.72 -3.60 17.38
C ALA A 37 -5.96 -4.92 17.28
N GLY A 38 -6.71 -6.03 17.25
CA GLY A 38 -6.18 -7.37 16.99
C GLY A 38 -5.76 -7.58 15.52
N PRO A 39 -5.34 -8.81 15.15
CA PRO A 39 -5.02 -9.13 13.76
C PRO A 39 -6.22 -8.95 12.82
N TYR A 40 -7.43 -9.11 13.34
CA TYR A 40 -8.69 -8.86 12.67
C TYR A 40 -9.40 -7.69 13.34
N TRP A 41 -9.91 -6.75 12.54
CA TRP A 41 -10.66 -5.62 13.03
C TRP A 41 -11.59 -5.07 11.95
N ASN A 42 -12.66 -4.44 12.40
CA ASN A 42 -13.63 -3.77 11.54
C ASN A 42 -13.24 -2.30 11.39
N PHE A 43 -13.32 -1.79 10.16
CA PHE A 43 -12.95 -0.42 9.83
C PHE A 43 -13.97 0.26 8.93
N ARG A 44 -14.19 1.55 9.18
CA ARG A 44 -14.99 2.45 8.34
C ARG A 44 -14.21 3.75 8.13
N LEU A 45 -14.08 4.14 6.87
CA LEU A 45 -13.58 5.46 6.46
C LEU A 45 -14.77 6.33 6.06
N ALA A 46 -14.78 7.59 6.48
CA ALA A 46 -15.75 8.55 5.99
C ALA A 46 -15.11 9.92 5.78
N VAL A 47 -15.52 10.58 4.71
CA VAL A 47 -15.10 11.92 4.31
C VAL A 47 -16.34 12.79 4.24
N TYR A 48 -16.32 13.90 4.96
CA TYR A 48 -17.39 14.88 5.00
C TYR A 48 -16.93 16.14 4.28
N ASP A 49 -17.74 16.61 3.33
CA ASP A 49 -17.55 17.90 2.68
C ASP A 49 -18.53 18.91 3.28
N GLU A 50 -18.00 19.85 4.06
CA GLU A 50 -18.78 20.87 4.73
C GLU A 50 -19.46 21.84 3.74
N SER A 51 -18.89 22.03 2.55
CA SER A 51 -19.42 22.98 1.56
C SER A 51 -20.67 22.48 0.84
N THR A 52 -20.79 21.16 0.68
CA THR A 52 -21.93 20.50 0.03
C THR A 52 -22.84 19.78 1.03
N GLY A 53 -22.36 19.53 2.25
CA GLY A 53 -23.04 18.72 3.25
C GLY A 53 -23.01 17.22 2.92
N GLU A 54 -22.23 16.80 1.92
CA GLU A 54 -22.16 15.41 1.49
C GLU A 54 -21.22 14.59 2.38
N LEU A 55 -21.65 13.35 2.66
CA LEU A 55 -20.86 12.35 3.37
C LEU A 55 -20.62 11.15 2.47
N LEU A 56 -19.36 10.89 2.14
CA LEU A 56 -18.95 9.66 1.50
C LEU A 56 -18.33 8.73 2.53
N SER A 57 -18.66 7.44 2.48
CA SER A 57 -18.05 6.46 3.39
C SER A 57 -17.81 5.12 2.74
N TRP A 58 -16.75 4.45 3.19
CA TRP A 58 -16.44 3.09 2.83
C TRP A 58 -16.34 2.19 4.08
N PRO A 59 -17.09 1.08 4.13
CA PRO A 59 -18.23 0.78 3.26
C PRO A 59 -19.37 1.81 3.48
N PRO A 60 -20.33 1.95 2.54
CA PRO A 60 -21.43 2.92 2.62
C PRO A 60 -22.44 2.51 3.70
N THR A 61 -22.03 2.66 4.96
CA THR A 61 -22.70 2.09 6.13
C THR A 61 -22.82 3.13 7.23
N PRO A 62 -23.85 3.01 8.10
CA PRO A 62 -24.05 3.95 9.19
C PRO A 62 -22.89 3.92 10.18
N ARG A 63 -22.55 5.08 10.76
CA ARG A 63 -21.48 5.22 11.76
C ARG A 63 -21.73 4.38 13.03
N ASP A 64 -22.98 4.13 13.39
CA ASP A 64 -23.30 3.51 14.67
C ASP A 64 -23.66 2.02 14.53
N VAL A 65 -23.26 1.39 13.42
CA VAL A 65 -23.49 -0.05 13.16
C VAL A 65 -22.17 -0.74 12.81
N PRO A 66 -21.31 -1.04 13.81
CA PRO A 66 -19.97 -1.60 13.60
C PRO A 66 -19.94 -2.96 12.89
N ASP A 67 -21.03 -3.73 13.00
CA ASP A 67 -21.15 -5.05 12.33
C ASP A 67 -21.27 -4.93 10.80
N ARG A 68 -21.53 -3.73 10.28
CA ARG A 68 -21.59 -3.46 8.84
C ARG A 68 -20.30 -2.87 8.27
N TYR A 69 -19.30 -2.66 9.10
CA TYR A 69 -18.03 -2.07 8.67
C TYR A 69 -17.25 -3.03 7.77
N GLY A 70 -16.22 -2.48 7.10
CA GLY A 70 -15.32 -3.28 6.29
C GLY A 70 -14.51 -4.18 7.21
N PHE A 71 -14.37 -5.45 6.82
CA PHE A 71 -13.54 -6.39 7.56
C PHE A 71 -12.11 -6.34 7.03
N GLN A 72 -11.15 -5.98 7.88
CA GLN A 72 -9.75 -6.12 7.53
C GLN A 72 -9.32 -7.56 7.79
N ASP A 73 -9.20 -8.32 6.69
CA ASP A 73 -8.63 -9.66 6.73
C ASP A 73 -7.10 -9.56 6.81
N PHE A 74 -6.50 -10.40 7.66
CA PHE A 74 -5.06 -10.56 7.74
C PHE A 74 -4.70 -11.92 7.16
N ARG A 75 -4.03 -11.88 6.00
CA ARG A 75 -3.54 -13.09 5.33
C ARG A 75 -2.04 -13.18 5.48
N MET A 76 -1.60 -14.21 6.21
CA MET A 76 -0.22 -14.72 6.16
C MET A 76 -0.10 -15.68 4.97
N GLU A 77 -0.45 -15.23 3.76
CA GLU A 77 -0.17 -16.03 2.58
C GLU A 77 1.35 -16.08 2.41
N VAL A 78 1.92 -17.26 2.65
CA VAL A 78 3.30 -17.55 2.32
C VAL A 78 3.42 -17.47 0.81
N VAL A 79 4.20 -16.51 0.30
CA VAL A 79 4.54 -16.45 -1.13
C VAL A 79 5.05 -17.83 -1.54
N PRO A 80 4.45 -18.50 -2.55
CA PRO A 80 4.85 -19.85 -2.93
C PRO A 80 6.35 -19.88 -3.21
N GLU A 81 7.10 -20.69 -2.46
CA GLU A 81 8.57 -20.71 -2.51
C GLU A 81 9.11 -20.92 -3.93
N GLY A 82 8.39 -21.70 -4.76
CA GLY A 82 8.74 -21.94 -6.15
C GLY A 82 8.82 -20.68 -7.02
N LEU A 83 8.01 -19.65 -6.72
CA LEU A 83 8.06 -18.38 -7.46
C LEU A 83 9.33 -17.60 -7.11
N ASN A 84 9.71 -17.58 -5.82
CA ASN A 84 10.93 -16.92 -5.36
C ASN A 84 12.19 -17.63 -5.85
N ILE A 85 12.22 -18.96 -5.79
CA ILE A 85 13.34 -19.77 -6.30
C ILE A 85 13.44 -19.58 -7.81
N GLY A 86 12.32 -19.69 -8.54
CA GLY A 86 12.27 -19.51 -9.99
C GLY A 86 12.77 -18.13 -10.44
N ALA A 87 12.27 -17.07 -9.81
CA ALA A 87 12.71 -15.71 -10.11
C ALA A 87 14.21 -15.51 -9.84
N THR A 88 14.72 -16.04 -8.73
CA THR A 88 16.14 -15.93 -8.35
C THR A 88 17.04 -16.68 -9.35
N VAL A 89 16.66 -17.91 -9.74
CA VAL A 89 17.42 -18.72 -10.71
C VAL A 89 17.41 -18.07 -12.09
N LEU A 90 16.28 -17.52 -12.53
CA LEU A 90 16.18 -16.83 -13.82
C LEU A 90 17.03 -15.55 -13.86
N LEU A 91 16.93 -14.71 -12.83
CA LEU A 91 17.68 -13.46 -12.75
C LEU A 91 19.20 -13.68 -12.66
N SER A 92 19.63 -14.68 -11.89
CA SER A 92 21.05 -15.05 -11.79
C SER A 92 21.58 -15.63 -13.10
N SER A 93 20.82 -16.50 -13.76
CA SER A 93 21.20 -17.07 -15.06
C SER A 93 21.34 -15.98 -16.13
N PHE A 94 20.38 -15.05 -16.20
CA PHE A 94 20.44 -13.93 -17.13
C PHE A 94 21.65 -13.02 -16.85
N SER A 95 21.95 -12.75 -15.58
CA SER A 95 23.12 -11.97 -15.17
C SER A 95 24.43 -12.60 -15.62
N VAL A 96 24.57 -13.93 -15.50
CA VAL A 96 25.77 -14.65 -15.96
C VAL A 96 25.92 -14.56 -17.47
N ILE A 97 24.83 -14.69 -18.23
CA ILE A 97 24.85 -14.61 -19.69
C ILE A 97 25.26 -13.21 -20.14
N VAL A 98 24.62 -12.17 -19.61
CA VAL A 98 24.90 -10.77 -19.96
C VAL A 98 26.32 -10.38 -19.54
N GLY A 99 26.74 -10.77 -18.34
CA GLY A 99 28.11 -10.53 -17.86
C GLY A 99 29.15 -11.19 -18.76
N SER A 100 28.96 -12.46 -19.10
CA SER A 100 29.86 -13.21 -19.99
C SER A 100 29.91 -12.61 -21.40
N TYR A 101 28.75 -12.22 -21.95
CA TYR A 101 28.66 -11.55 -23.25
C TYR A 101 29.41 -10.21 -23.26
N THR A 102 29.23 -9.40 -22.21
CA THR A 102 29.86 -8.09 -22.08
C THR A 102 31.38 -8.21 -21.94
N LEU A 103 31.86 -9.19 -21.16
CA LEU A 103 33.29 -9.47 -21.02
C LEU A 103 33.92 -9.95 -22.34
N ARG A 104 33.26 -10.85 -23.07
CA ARG A 104 33.72 -11.30 -24.39
C ARG A 104 33.80 -10.16 -25.40
N LYS A 105 32.77 -9.31 -25.46
CA LYS A 105 32.79 -8.11 -26.31
C LYS A 105 33.90 -7.12 -25.98
N ARG A 106 34.34 -7.04 -24.72
CA ARG A 106 35.49 -6.20 -24.34
C ARG A 106 36.82 -6.81 -24.76
N LEU A 107 36.97 -8.12 -24.61
CA LEU A 107 38.18 -8.85 -25.04
C LEU A 107 38.40 -8.76 -26.56
N GLU A 108 37.33 -8.81 -27.36
CA GLU A 108 37.40 -8.67 -28.83
C GLU A 108 37.72 -7.24 -29.31
N ARG A 109 37.65 -6.23 -28.43
CA ARG A 109 37.93 -4.82 -28.74
C ARG A 109 39.28 -4.32 -28.21
N SER A 110 40.04 -5.16 -27.50
CA SER A 110 41.38 -4.88 -27.01
C SER A 110 42.44 -5.49 -27.92
#